data_AF-A0A8J8TFW5-F1
#
_entry.id   AF-A0A8J8TFW5-F1
#
_cell.length_a   1.000
_cell.length_b   1.000
_cell.length_c   1.000
_cell.angle_alpha   90.00
_cell.angle_beta   90.00
_cell.angle_gamma   90.00
#
_symmetry.space_group_name_H-M   'P 1'
#
loop_
_entity.id
_entity.type
_entity.pdbx_description
1 polymer ?
#
loop_
_entity_poly.entity_id
_entity_poly.type
_entity_poly.pdbx_seq_one_letter_code
_entity_poly.pdbx_strand_id
1 'polypeptide(L)'
;MIKGQLLLMLLVIPLAFTIVANSSPSVITIYYNGTVEAKLYNVSQFILIGYNVTNLKVVGAQYNLSGNMLYLRNYTYAYALITYKAVFPKGVIQANENGNYSMIILLPINASISYIIPQPSSFTINNNFYN
;
A
#
# COMPACT_ATOMS: atom_id res chain seq x y z
N MET A 1 17.52 -7.97 -53.14
CA MET A 1 16.98 -8.95 -52.17
C MET A 1 16.79 -8.33 -50.76
N ILE A 2 16.35 -7.06 -50.67
CA ILE A 2 16.37 -6.27 -49.41
C ILE A 2 14.95 -5.91 -48.89
N LYS A 3 13.91 -6.12 -49.69
CA LYS A 3 12.53 -5.71 -49.33
C LYS A 3 11.85 -6.59 -48.28
N GLY A 4 12.22 -7.87 -48.16
CA GLY A 4 11.58 -8.81 -47.21
C GLY A 4 12.10 -8.70 -45.77
N GLN A 5 13.40 -8.45 -45.59
CA GLN A 5 14.02 -8.34 -44.26
C GLN A 5 13.63 -7.05 -43.54
N LEU A 6 13.45 -5.95 -44.28
CA LEU A 6 13.02 -4.67 -43.72
C LEU A 6 11.57 -4.71 -43.22
N LEU A 7 10.70 -5.47 -43.89
CA LEU A 7 9.32 -5.69 -43.48
C LEU A 7 9.23 -6.54 -42.20
N LEU A 8 10.09 -7.56 -42.08
CA LEU A 8 10.20 -8.38 -40.86
C LEU A 8 10.71 -7.56 -39.67
N MET A 9 11.72 -6.71 -39.88
CA MET A 9 12.24 -5.83 -38.82
C MET A 9 11.18 -4.80 -38.35
N LEU A 10 10.35 -4.28 -39.26
CA LEU A 10 9.25 -3.35 -38.90
C LEU A 10 8.14 -4.04 -38.10
N LEU A 11 7.90 -5.34 -38.34
CA LEU A 11 6.85 -6.11 -37.67
C LEU A 11 7.24 -6.60 -36.26
N VAL A 12 8.55 -6.65 -35.95
CA VAL A 12 9.05 -7.10 -34.63
C VAL A 12 9.15 -5.97 -33.61
N ILE A 13 9.25 -4.71 -34.07
CA ILE A 13 9.35 -3.53 -33.20
C ILE A 13 8.10 -3.30 -32.30
N PRO A 14 6.85 -3.61 -32.69
CA PRO A 14 5.69 -3.40 -31.82
C PRO A 14 5.59 -4.44 -30.68
N LEU A 15 6.23 -5.61 -30.79
CA LEU A 15 6.17 -6.64 -29.74
C LEU A 15 7.14 -6.38 -28.58
N ALA A 16 8.11 -5.46 -28.72
CA ALA A 16 9.15 -5.23 -27.73
C ALA A 16 8.74 -4.28 -26.58
N PHE A 17 7.55 -3.67 -26.63
CA PHE A 17 7.17 -2.60 -25.69
C PHE A 17 5.96 -2.92 -24.80
N THR A 18 5.63 -4.18 -24.56
CA THR A 18 4.76 -4.51 -23.42
C THR A 18 5.59 -4.54 -22.13
N ILE A 19 6.04 -3.37 -21.67
CA ILE A 19 6.41 -3.21 -20.27
C ILE A 19 5.09 -3.27 -19.49
N VAL A 20 4.67 -4.49 -19.14
CA VAL A 20 3.65 -4.68 -18.12
C VAL A 20 4.30 -4.21 -16.82
N ALA A 21 4.10 -2.93 -16.50
CA ALA A 21 4.43 -2.38 -15.21
C ALA A 21 3.52 -3.06 -14.17
N ASN A 22 3.95 -4.22 -13.67
CA ASN A 22 3.35 -4.86 -12.53
C ASN A 22 3.64 -3.98 -11.31
N SER A 23 2.84 -2.94 -11.09
CA SER A 23 2.83 -2.25 -9.81
C SER A 23 2.27 -3.23 -8.79
N SER A 24 3.17 -3.86 -8.02
CA SER A 24 2.75 -4.62 -6.85
C SER A 24 2.01 -3.66 -5.93
N PRO A 25 0.76 -3.96 -5.52
CA PRO A 25 0.02 -3.04 -4.67
C PRO A 25 0.73 -2.91 -3.32
N SER A 26 0.80 -1.69 -2.82
CA SER A 26 1.25 -1.44 -1.45
C SER A 26 0.24 -2.05 -0.48
N VAL A 27 0.75 -2.72 0.57
CA VAL A 27 -0.07 -3.39 1.58
C VAL A 27 0.22 -2.81 2.94
N ILE A 28 -0.83 -2.47 3.67
CA ILE A 28 -0.74 -1.96 5.04
C ILE A 28 -1.53 -2.89 5.94
N THR A 29 -0.88 -3.41 6.97
CA THR A 29 -1.46 -4.28 7.99
C THR A 29 -1.44 -3.58 9.34
N ILE A 30 -2.61 -3.46 9.96
CA ILE A 30 -2.78 -2.87 11.29
C ILE A 30 -3.25 -3.97 12.24
N TYR A 31 -2.47 -4.22 13.29
CA TYR A 31 -2.73 -5.21 14.31
C TYR A 31 -3.45 -4.56 15.50
N TYR A 32 -4.35 -5.31 16.15
CA TYR A 32 -5.09 -4.85 17.33
C TYR A 32 -4.22 -4.28 18.47
N ASN A 33 -2.98 -4.74 18.58
CA ASN A 33 -2.03 -4.31 19.61
C ASN A 33 -1.27 -3.02 19.22
N GLY A 34 -1.72 -2.32 18.19
CA GLY A 34 -1.14 -1.07 17.70
C GLY A 34 0.09 -1.24 16.81
N THR A 35 0.49 -2.46 16.45
CA THR A 35 1.54 -2.65 15.42
C THR A 35 0.99 -2.26 14.06
N VAL A 36 1.79 -1.54 13.28
CA VAL A 36 1.56 -1.30 11.86
C VAL A 36 2.73 -1.85 11.07
N GLU A 37 2.42 -2.57 10.01
CA GLU A 37 3.37 -3.01 8.99
C GLU A 37 2.91 -2.51 7.63
N ALA A 38 3.73 -1.69 6.97
CA ALA A 38 3.45 -1.17 5.64
C ALA A 38 4.56 -1.63 4.67
N LYS A 39 4.16 -2.39 3.66
CA LYS A 39 5.02 -2.81 2.55
C LYS A 39 4.69 -1.96 1.33
N LEU A 40 5.57 -1.01 1.02
CA LEU A 40 5.30 0.04 0.04
C LEU A 40 6.16 -0.14 -1.22
N TYR A 41 5.50 -0.21 -2.37
CA TYR A 41 6.15 -0.36 -3.68
C TYR A 41 6.07 0.94 -4.47
N ASN A 42 7.23 1.47 -4.91
CA ASN A 42 7.32 2.68 -5.73
C ASN A 42 6.66 3.94 -5.11
N VAL A 43 6.67 4.07 -3.78
CA VAL A 43 6.05 5.18 -3.06
C VAL A 43 7.11 6.10 -2.47
N SER A 44 7.16 7.38 -2.83
CA SER A 44 8.17 8.31 -2.28
C SER A 44 7.81 8.87 -0.89
N GLN A 45 6.55 8.75 -0.48
CA GLN A 45 6.02 9.37 0.73
C GLN A 45 4.99 8.46 1.42
N PHE A 46 5.05 8.37 2.74
CA PHE A 46 4.08 7.61 3.51
C PHE A 46 3.65 8.37 4.75
N ILE A 47 2.33 8.52 4.95
CA ILE A 47 1.79 9.13 6.16
C ILE A 47 1.70 8.05 7.24
N LEU A 48 2.39 8.27 8.37
CA LEU A 48 2.25 7.43 9.54
C LEU A 48 0.81 7.49 10.06
N ILE A 49 0.17 6.32 10.08
CA ILE A 49 -1.21 6.13 10.52
C ILE A 49 -1.24 5.92 12.04
N GLY A 50 -2.13 6.64 12.73
CA GLY A 50 -2.26 6.62 14.19
C GLY A 50 -1.52 7.75 14.89
N TYR A 51 -1.55 7.76 16.22
CA TYR A 51 -0.86 8.74 17.07
C TYR A 51 0.12 8.08 18.03
N ASN A 52 1.00 8.88 18.65
CA ASN A 52 2.06 8.41 19.56
C ASN A 52 2.92 7.30 18.94
N VAL A 53 3.44 7.57 17.74
CA VAL A 53 4.27 6.60 17.01
C VAL A 53 5.56 6.33 17.78
N THR A 54 5.83 5.05 18.01
CA THR A 54 7.02 4.55 18.70
C THR A 54 7.62 3.38 17.93
N ASN A 55 8.90 3.08 18.17
CA ASN A 55 9.61 1.94 17.57
C ASN A 55 9.56 1.92 16.03
N LEU A 56 9.60 3.11 15.41
CA LEU A 56 9.62 3.23 13.96
C LEU A 56 10.89 2.59 13.40
N LYS A 57 10.69 1.66 12.47
CA LYS A 57 11.74 0.97 11.72
C LYS A 57 11.40 1.03 10.24
N VAL A 58 12.38 1.39 9.43
CA VAL A 58 12.28 1.36 7.97
C VAL A 58 13.40 0.48 7.42
N VAL A 59 13.05 -0.46 6.56
CA VAL A 59 13.98 -1.38 5.89
C VAL A 59 13.79 -1.26 4.38
N GLY A 60 14.88 -1.26 3.62
CA GLY A 60 14.84 -1.23 2.14
C GLY A 60 14.83 0.16 1.50
N ALA A 61 14.78 1.22 2.30
CA ALA A 61 14.96 2.60 1.86
C ALA A 61 15.61 3.45 2.95
N GLN A 62 16.30 4.51 2.54
CA GLN A 62 16.64 5.61 3.45
C GLN A 62 15.40 6.47 3.68
N TYR A 63 15.28 7.05 4.88
CA TYR A 63 14.12 7.87 5.21
C TYR A 63 14.47 9.11 6.02
N ASN A 64 13.61 10.12 5.90
CA ASN A 64 13.50 11.25 6.82
C ASN A 64 12.05 11.36 7.31
N LEU A 65 11.87 11.76 8.56
CA LEU A 65 10.56 12.01 9.15
C LEU A 65 10.35 13.52 9.35
N SER A 66 9.24 14.06 8.87
CA SER A 66 8.81 15.43 9.16
C SER A 66 7.33 15.42 9.56
N GLY A 67 7.03 15.78 10.81
CA GLY A 67 5.71 15.54 11.40
C GLY A 67 5.35 14.06 11.33
N ASN A 68 4.22 13.74 10.68
CA ASN A 68 3.78 12.36 10.46
C ASN A 68 4.12 11.83 9.05
N MET A 69 4.83 12.61 8.23
CA MET A 69 5.18 12.21 6.86
C MET A 69 6.58 11.60 6.80
N LEU A 70 6.67 10.36 6.35
CA LEU A 70 7.91 9.69 5.97
C LEU A 70 8.25 9.99 4.51
N TYR A 71 9.44 10.50 4.29
CA TYR A 71 10.00 10.70 2.96
C TYR A 71 11.01 9.61 2.68
N LEU A 72 10.73 8.78 1.67
CA LEU A 72 11.51 7.59 1.33
C LEU A 72 12.36 7.85 0.09
N ARG A 73 13.63 7.45 0.14
CA ARG A 73 14.60 7.65 -0.95
C ARG A 73 15.65 6.55 -0.97
N ASN A 74 16.42 6.48 -2.05
CA ASN A 74 17.58 5.59 -2.18
C ASN A 74 17.24 4.14 -1.80
N TYR A 75 16.29 3.57 -2.54
CA TYR A 75 15.79 2.21 -2.33
C TYR A 75 16.90 1.18 -2.54
N THR A 76 17.07 0.29 -1.55
CA THR A 76 17.94 -0.89 -1.66
C THR A 76 17.19 -2.09 -2.25
N TYR A 77 15.87 -2.12 -2.07
CA TYR A 77 14.97 -3.15 -2.62
C TYR A 77 13.84 -2.50 -3.43
N ALA A 78 13.07 -3.31 -4.17
CA ALA A 78 11.89 -2.83 -4.91
C ALA A 78 10.77 -2.28 -4.01
N TYR A 79 10.89 -2.41 -2.69
CA TYR A 79 9.93 -1.92 -1.70
C TYR A 79 10.62 -1.42 -0.44
N ALA A 80 9.92 -0.58 0.32
CA ALA A 80 10.25 -0.25 1.70
C ALA A 80 9.31 -1.02 2.65
N LEU A 81 9.86 -1.61 3.70
CA LEU A 81 9.10 -2.17 4.82
C LEU A 81 9.18 -1.21 6.00
N ILE A 82 8.03 -0.69 6.41
CA ILE A 82 7.89 0.23 7.52
C ILE A 82 7.14 -0.50 8.63
N THR A 83 7.73 -0.56 9.82
CA THR A 83 7.12 -1.18 11.00
C THR A 83 7.15 -0.18 12.15
N TYR A 84 6.05 -0.03 12.87
CA TYR A 84 6.00 0.82 14.06
C TYR A 84 4.87 0.42 15.00
N LYS A 85 4.89 0.99 16.20
CA LYS A 85 3.78 0.96 17.16
C LYS A 85 3.09 2.32 17.16
N ALA A 86 1.76 2.32 17.12
CA ALA A 86 0.94 3.51 17.27
C ALA A 86 -0.31 3.19 18.09
N VAL A 87 -0.93 4.25 18.60
CA VAL A 87 -2.23 4.18 19.24
C VAL A 87 -3.26 4.69 18.24
N PHE A 88 -4.38 3.98 18.17
CA PHE A 88 -5.50 4.32 17.29
C PHE A 88 -6.68 4.79 18.14
N PRO A 89 -7.36 5.87 17.75
CA PRO A 89 -8.52 6.31 18.48
C PRO A 89 -9.61 5.25 18.33
N LYS A 90 -10.46 5.08 19.34
CA LYS A 90 -11.68 4.30 19.18
C LYS A 90 -12.51 4.99 18.08
N GLY A 91 -12.74 4.34 16.94
CA GLY A 91 -13.49 4.92 15.83
C GLY A 91 -13.00 4.53 14.43
N VAL A 92 -13.29 5.40 13.46
CA VAL A 92 -13.13 5.18 12.01
C VAL A 92 -11.67 5.08 11.60
N ILE A 93 -11.33 4.06 10.81
CA ILE A 93 -10.10 4.01 10.03
C ILE A 93 -10.40 4.66 8.68
N GLN A 94 -9.90 5.88 8.47
CA GLN A 94 -10.01 6.58 7.20
C GLN A 94 -8.65 6.54 6.52
N ALA A 95 -8.61 6.03 5.29
CA ALA A 95 -7.42 6.05 4.47
C ALA A 95 -7.73 6.70 3.12
N ASN A 96 -6.95 7.71 2.79
CA ASN A 96 -7.07 8.49 1.56
C ASN A 96 -5.73 8.40 0.84
N GLU A 97 -5.68 7.59 -0.21
CA GLU A 97 -4.48 7.34 -1.00
C GLU A 97 -4.81 7.55 -2.47
N ASN A 98 -3.88 8.12 -3.24
CA ASN A 98 -4.07 8.50 -4.64
C ASN A 98 -3.93 7.31 -5.62
N GLY A 99 -4.03 6.07 -5.13
CA GLY A 99 -3.83 4.85 -5.91
C GLY A 99 -4.42 3.59 -5.24
N ASN A 100 -4.25 2.43 -5.90
CA ASN A 100 -4.75 1.16 -5.40
C ASN A 100 -3.88 0.65 -4.23
N TYR A 101 -4.47 0.47 -3.06
CA TYR A 101 -3.84 -0.17 -1.90
C TYR A 101 -4.79 -1.18 -1.27
N SER A 102 -4.22 -2.15 -0.56
CA SER A 102 -4.98 -3.08 0.27
C SER A 102 -4.69 -2.82 1.74
N MET A 103 -5.74 -2.63 2.53
CA MET A 103 -5.66 -2.50 3.98
C MET A 103 -6.17 -3.78 4.63
N ILE A 104 -5.38 -4.36 5.52
CA ILE A 104 -5.75 -5.53 6.31
C ILE A 104 -5.81 -5.11 7.77
N ILE A 105 -7.00 -5.25 8.39
CA ILE A 105 -7.23 -4.94 9.80
C ILE A 105 -7.46 -6.25 10.55
N LEU A 106 -6.56 -6.58 11.48
CA LEU A 106 -6.65 -7.79 12.29
C LEU A 106 -7.22 -7.46 13.67
N LEU A 107 -8.46 -7.88 13.90
CA LEU A 107 -9.23 -7.62 15.11
C LEU A 107 -9.11 -8.79 16.12
N PRO A 108 -9.24 -8.54 17.44
CA PRO A 108 -9.32 -9.61 18.42
C PRO A 108 -10.63 -10.40 18.29
N ILE A 109 -10.66 -11.62 18.84
CA ILE A 109 -11.77 -12.58 18.77
C ILE A 109 -13.15 -12.00 19.17
N ASN A 110 -13.19 -10.97 20.03
CA ASN A 110 -14.43 -10.35 20.52
C ASN A 110 -14.66 -8.92 20.01
N ALA A 111 -14.01 -8.52 18.91
CA ALA A 111 -14.22 -7.20 18.35
C ALA A 111 -15.56 -7.09 17.61
N SER A 112 -16.22 -5.96 17.76
CA SER A 112 -17.36 -5.56 16.93
C SER A 112 -16.95 -4.45 15.97
N ILE A 113 -17.25 -4.61 14.68
CA ILE A 113 -17.20 -3.51 13.70
C ILE A 113 -18.53 -2.79 13.75
N SER A 114 -18.52 -1.50 14.07
CA SER A 114 -19.72 -0.65 14.09
C SER A 114 -19.58 0.45 13.03
N TYR A 115 -20.63 0.63 12.23
CA TYR A 115 -20.65 1.64 11.17
C TYR A 115 -21.13 2.99 11.71
N ILE A 116 -20.66 4.06 11.09
CA ILE A 116 -21.33 5.36 11.19
C ILE A 116 -22.58 5.28 10.32
N ILE A 117 -23.71 5.74 10.85
CA ILE A 117 -24.97 5.84 10.09
C ILE A 117 -24.96 7.16 9.32
N PRO A 118 -25.26 7.15 8.00
CA PRO A 118 -25.67 5.99 7.19
C PRO A 118 -24.48 5.13 6.71
N GLN A 119 -24.75 3.82 6.52
CA GLN A 119 -23.79 2.87 5.96
C GLN A 119 -23.35 3.30 4.55
N PRO A 120 -22.04 3.27 4.22
CA PRO A 120 -21.55 3.56 2.88
C PRO A 120 -22.14 2.58 1.85
N SER A 121 -22.54 3.08 0.67
CA SER A 121 -23.08 2.25 -0.42
C SER A 121 -22.06 1.27 -1.01
N SER A 122 -20.76 1.51 -0.81
CA SER A 122 -19.68 0.62 -1.19
C SER A 122 -19.50 -0.57 -0.26
N PHE A 123 -20.29 -0.67 0.81
CA PHE A 123 -20.15 -1.68 1.85
C PHE A 123 -21.03 -2.91 1.54
N THR A 124 -20.41 -4.04 1.16
CA THR A 124 -21.14 -5.28 0.85
C THR A 124 -20.65 -6.44 1.71
N ILE A 125 -21.58 -7.16 2.35
CA ILE A 125 -21.27 -8.39 3.08
C ILE A 125 -21.43 -9.56 2.11
N ASN A 126 -20.33 -10.26 1.81
CA ASN A 126 -20.35 -11.47 0.99
C ASN A 126 -19.74 -12.62 1.80
N ASN A 127 -20.51 -13.68 2.06
CA ASN A 127 -20.09 -14.85 2.83
C ASN A 127 -19.44 -14.53 4.20
N ASN A 128 -20.02 -13.60 4.96
CA ASN A 128 -19.48 -13.11 6.25
C ASN A 128 -18.13 -12.38 6.16
N PHE A 129 -17.65 -12.08 4.95
CA PHE A 129 -16.52 -11.20 4.72
C PHE A 129 -17.04 -9.81 4.36
N TYR A 130 -16.45 -8.80 5.00
CA TYR A 130 -16.71 -7.38 4.72
C TYR A 130 -15.90 -6.98 3.49
N ASN A 131 -16.57 -6.59 2.40
CA ASN A 131 -15.95 -6.10 1.16
C ASN A 131 -16.27 -4.62 0.96
#